data_AF-A0A835WZT7-F1
#
_entry.id   AF-A0A835WZT7-F1
#
_cell.length_a   1.000
_cell.length_b   1.000
_cell.length_c   1.000
_cell.angle_alpha   90.00
_cell.angle_beta   90.00
_cell.angle_gamma   90.00
#
_symmetry.space_group_name_H-M   'P 1'
#
loop_
_entity.id
_entity.type
_entity.pdbx_description
1 polymer ?
#
loop_
_entity_poly.entity_id
_entity_poly.type
_entity_poly.pdbx_seq_one_letter_code
_entity_poly.pdbx_strand_id
1 'polypeptide(L)'
;MASQYFIQVASFADFARFVCAFRENPLRVYMHKLKGKQVFSSGINLADSVLSFYTPIPKDGRYILYDPKGGREHVDVVKSTKIVSNYAPIIRLKSLPYPQKTTMKDKDKLQPIEIEDLGSLARLTYDPEFPEAPNLTLYSFPHKKNWIIGYVTTIELEETVDCFNYLILDKAPTKPFLKYAGHSGTSPEFSDKFQHGYPYLPVIKLQESHPIFGLK
;
A
#
# COMPACT_ATOMS: atom_id res chain seq x y z
N MET A 1 -18.16 16.94 0.42
CA MET A 1 -16.78 17.05 0.93
C MET A 1 -16.19 15.65 1.03
N ALA A 2 -15.04 15.43 0.38
CA ALA A 2 -14.32 14.16 0.42
C ALA A 2 -13.95 13.79 1.87
N SER A 3 -14.04 12.51 2.19
CA SER A 3 -13.69 11.98 3.52
C SER A 3 -12.28 11.43 3.51
N GLN A 4 -11.57 11.45 4.65
CA GLN A 4 -10.27 10.80 4.78
C GLN A 4 -10.31 9.70 5.85
N TYR A 5 -9.93 8.49 5.44
CA TYR A 5 -9.85 7.29 6.28
C TYR A 5 -8.40 6.94 6.56
N PHE A 6 -8.10 6.50 7.79
CA PHE A 6 -6.74 6.22 8.23
C PHE A 6 -6.58 4.77 8.65
N ILE A 7 -5.66 4.04 8.00
CA ILE A 7 -5.31 2.66 8.35
C ILE A 7 -3.86 2.60 8.81
N GLN A 8 -3.62 1.96 9.94
CA GLN A 8 -2.26 1.76 10.44
C GLN A 8 -1.60 0.59 9.70
N VAL A 9 -0.38 0.80 9.20
CA VAL A 9 0.46 -0.30 8.70
C VAL A 9 1.14 -1.04 9.87
N ALA A 10 1.49 -2.31 9.65
CA ALA A 10 2.05 -3.17 10.68
C ALA A 10 3.46 -2.74 11.14
N SER A 11 4.23 -2.09 10.28
CA SER A 11 5.59 -1.62 10.61
C SER A 11 6.00 -0.37 9.83
N PHE A 12 7.05 0.30 10.29
CA PHE A 12 7.68 1.39 9.53
C PHE A 12 8.26 0.89 8.19
N ALA A 13 8.72 -0.35 8.11
CA ALA A 13 9.20 -0.95 6.86
C ALA A 13 8.06 -1.13 5.85
N ASP A 14 6.87 -1.57 6.29
CA ASP A 14 5.68 -1.62 5.43
C ASP A 14 5.29 -0.21 4.93
N PHE A 15 5.40 0.81 5.78
CA PHE A 15 5.14 2.19 5.35
C PHE A 15 6.16 2.68 4.32
N ALA A 16 7.45 2.46 4.57
CA ALA A 16 8.53 2.85 3.66
C ALA A 16 8.40 2.13 2.30
N ARG A 17 8.03 0.84 2.32
CA ARG A 17 7.74 0.07 1.12
C ARG A 17 6.58 0.68 0.34
N PHE A 18 5.48 1.04 1.01
CA PHE A 18 4.32 1.67 0.38
C PHE A 18 4.69 2.95 -0.38
N VAL A 19 5.50 3.82 0.23
CA VAL A 19 5.83 5.13 -0.36
C VAL A 19 7.02 5.10 -1.33
N CYS A 20 7.90 4.10 -1.29
CA CYS A 20 9.13 4.10 -2.10
C CYS A 20 9.32 2.90 -3.05
N ALA A 21 8.83 1.70 -2.72
CA ALA A 21 9.25 0.49 -3.42
C ALA A 21 8.72 0.44 -4.86
N PHE A 22 9.63 0.24 -5.82
CA PHE A 22 9.34 0.11 -7.26
C PHE A 22 8.49 1.23 -7.85
N ARG A 23 8.66 2.44 -7.32
CA ARG A 23 8.08 3.65 -7.87
C ARG A 23 9.16 4.43 -8.58
N GLU A 24 8.90 4.87 -9.80
CA GLU A 24 9.73 5.87 -10.47
C GLU A 24 9.79 7.15 -9.63
N ASN A 25 8.63 7.55 -9.10
CA ASN A 25 8.46 8.71 -8.23
C ASN A 25 7.89 8.29 -6.87
N PRO A 26 8.71 8.27 -5.78
CA PRO A 26 8.21 8.01 -4.44
C PRO A 26 7.09 8.96 -4.00
N LEU A 27 6.14 8.44 -3.21
CA LEU A 27 4.99 9.20 -2.73
C LEU A 27 5.41 10.31 -1.74
N ARG A 28 4.60 11.38 -1.69
CA ARG A 28 4.73 12.38 -0.63
C ARG A 28 4.28 11.79 0.70
N VAL A 29 5.06 12.00 1.75
CA VAL A 29 4.75 11.63 3.12
C VAL A 29 4.32 12.87 3.87
N TYR A 30 3.20 12.82 4.56
CA TYR A 30 2.68 13.91 5.37
C TYR A 30 2.92 13.64 6.85
N MET A 31 3.58 14.58 7.52
CA MET A 31 3.78 14.55 8.96
C MET A 31 2.74 15.45 9.63
N HIS A 32 1.90 14.87 10.49
CA HIS A 32 0.85 15.59 11.20
C HIS A 32 0.44 14.88 12.50
N LYS A 33 -0.39 15.54 13.30
CA LYS A 33 -1.04 14.89 14.46
C LYS A 33 -2.26 14.10 14.01
N LEU A 34 -2.38 12.87 14.49
CA LEU A 34 -3.55 12.01 14.36
C LEU A 34 -3.94 11.54 15.76
N LYS A 35 -5.15 11.86 16.23
CA LYS A 35 -5.60 11.58 17.61
C LYS A 35 -4.58 12.01 18.68
N GLY A 36 -3.99 13.20 18.49
CA GLY A 36 -2.98 13.79 19.40
C GLY A 36 -1.55 13.27 19.24
N LYS A 37 -1.32 12.17 18.51
CA LYS A 37 0.01 11.59 18.29
C LYS A 37 0.58 12.00 16.94
N GLN A 38 1.89 12.26 16.87
CA GLN A 38 2.56 12.55 15.60
C GLN A 38 2.70 11.26 14.78
N VAL A 39 2.32 11.33 13.51
CA VAL A 39 2.38 10.21 12.57
C VAL A 39 2.95 10.65 11.22
N PHE A 40 3.43 9.68 10.45
CA PHE A 40 3.58 9.81 9.01
C PHE A 40 2.38 9.17 8.32
N SER A 41 1.86 9.82 7.29
CA SER A 41 0.80 9.28 6.45
C SER A 41 1.04 9.55 4.97
N SER A 42 0.51 8.67 4.13
CA SER A 42 0.40 8.86 2.68
C SER A 42 -0.77 8.01 2.21
N GLY A 43 -1.33 8.27 1.04
CA GLY A 43 -2.60 7.64 0.67
C GLY A 43 -2.80 7.50 -0.82
N ILE A 44 -3.90 6.81 -1.13
CA ILE A 44 -4.45 6.69 -2.47
C ILE A 44 -5.79 7.45 -2.51
N ASN A 45 -6.10 7.99 -3.69
CA ASN A 45 -7.40 8.58 -3.93
C ASN A 45 -8.38 7.48 -4.31
N LEU A 46 -9.56 7.53 -3.71
CA LEU A 46 -10.75 6.79 -4.11
C LEU A 46 -11.71 7.79 -4.76
N ALA A 47 -12.79 7.33 -5.39
CA ALA A 47 -13.76 8.20 -6.07
C ALA A 47 -14.31 9.29 -5.14
N ASP A 48 -14.72 8.90 -3.92
CA ASP A 48 -15.42 9.75 -2.96
C ASP A 48 -14.60 10.09 -1.70
N SER A 49 -13.40 9.51 -1.56
CA SER A 49 -12.61 9.60 -0.33
C SER A 49 -11.11 9.43 -0.56
N VAL A 50 -10.32 9.65 0.50
CA VAL A 50 -8.89 9.39 0.50
C VAL A 50 -8.60 8.30 1.52
N LEU A 51 -7.98 7.22 1.06
CA LEU A 51 -7.50 6.15 1.94
C LEU A 51 -6.04 6.41 2.30
N SER A 52 -5.80 6.80 3.54
CA SER A 52 -4.47 7.10 4.06
C SER A 52 -3.93 5.96 4.91
N PHE A 53 -2.75 5.48 4.55
CA PHE A 53 -1.96 4.58 5.37
C PHE A 53 -1.07 5.41 6.29
N TYR A 54 -0.89 4.98 7.54
CA TYR A 54 -0.06 5.71 8.50
C TYR A 54 0.78 4.80 9.38
N THR A 55 1.83 5.38 9.94
CA THR A 55 2.72 4.74 10.91
C THR A 55 3.18 5.77 11.96
N PRO A 56 3.43 5.36 13.22
CA PRO A 56 4.11 6.20 14.19
C PRO A 56 5.48 6.66 13.66
N ILE A 57 5.88 7.89 14.02
CA ILE A 57 7.17 8.44 13.58
C ILE A 57 8.30 7.76 14.37
N PRO A 58 9.25 7.06 13.72
CA PRO A 58 10.38 6.47 14.43
C PRO A 58 11.40 7.54 14.86
N LYS A 59 11.60 8.58 14.04
CA LYS A 59 12.47 9.73 14.31
C LYS A 59 12.22 10.87 13.33
N ASP A 60 12.81 12.03 13.60
CA ASP A 60 12.66 13.24 12.78
C ASP A 60 13.61 13.27 11.56
N GLY A 61 13.17 13.88 10.46
CA GLY A 61 13.98 14.12 9.28
C GLY A 61 13.23 14.82 8.13
N ARG A 62 13.74 14.67 6.91
CA ARG A 62 13.21 15.29 5.69
C ARG A 62 12.76 14.29 4.63
N TYR A 63 13.29 13.06 4.67
CA TYR A 63 12.97 12.02 3.71
C TYR A 63 12.86 10.65 4.39
N ILE A 64 12.03 9.77 3.85
CA ILE A 64 12.07 8.32 4.13
C ILE A 64 12.96 7.67 3.07
N LEU A 65 14.03 7.03 3.51
CA LEU A 65 14.90 6.18 2.71
C LEU A 65 14.33 4.76 2.65
N TYR A 66 14.36 4.18 1.45
CA TYR A 66 14.11 2.77 1.24
C TYR A 66 15.12 2.20 0.24
N ASP A 67 15.83 1.15 0.65
CA ASP A 67 16.85 0.48 -0.17
C ASP A 67 16.79 -1.04 0.05
N PRO A 68 16.17 -1.80 -0.86
CA PRO A 68 16.07 -3.24 -0.71
C PRO A 68 17.29 -3.91 -1.37
N LYS A 69 18.38 -4.09 -0.60
CA LYS A 69 19.65 -4.66 -1.08
C LYS A 69 19.93 -6.03 -0.48
N GLY A 70 20.36 -6.96 -1.33
CA GLY A 70 20.86 -8.28 -0.89
C GLY A 70 19.85 -9.10 -0.09
N GLY A 71 18.56 -8.97 -0.40
CA GLY A 71 17.49 -9.69 0.30
C GLY A 71 17.07 -9.07 1.63
N ARG A 72 17.52 -7.86 1.95
CA ARG A 72 17.14 -7.14 3.16
C ARG A 72 16.67 -5.73 2.82
N GLU A 73 15.64 -5.28 3.52
CA GLU A 73 15.13 -3.92 3.40
C GLU A 73 15.88 -3.02 4.38
N HIS A 74 16.62 -2.04 3.85
CA HIS A 74 17.13 -0.95 4.65
C HIS A 74 16.16 0.23 4.57
N VAL A 75 15.59 0.60 5.72
CA VAL A 75 14.62 1.69 5.83
C VAL A 75 15.08 2.68 6.89
N ASP A 76 14.99 3.97 6.59
CA ASP A 76 15.36 5.00 7.55
C ASP A 76 14.66 6.34 7.32
N VAL A 77 14.71 7.23 8.30
CA VAL A 77 14.37 8.64 8.14
C VAL A 77 15.66 9.47 8.10
N VAL A 78 15.87 10.23 7.03
CA VAL A 78 17.14 10.94 6.79
C VAL A 78 16.92 12.44 6.56
N LYS A 79 17.98 13.24 6.78
CA LYS A 79 17.95 14.70 6.59
C LYS A 79 18.27 15.13 5.16
N SER A 80 18.92 14.28 4.37
CA SER A 80 19.33 14.56 3.00
C SER A 80 19.29 13.28 2.16
N THR A 81 19.20 13.45 0.84
CA THR A 81 19.23 12.36 -0.14
C THR A 81 20.67 12.07 -0.58
N LYS A 82 20.89 10.85 -1.05
CA LYS A 82 22.09 10.46 -1.84
C LYS A 82 21.64 10.17 -3.28
N ILE A 83 22.57 10.13 -4.22
CA ILE A 83 22.25 9.97 -5.66
C ILE A 83 21.55 8.63 -5.97
N VAL A 84 21.78 7.57 -5.17
CA VAL A 84 21.44 6.18 -5.55
C VAL A 84 20.43 5.50 -4.61
N SER A 85 19.37 6.18 -4.15
CA SER A 85 18.33 5.51 -3.34
C SER A 85 16.94 6.10 -3.53
N ASN A 86 15.90 5.36 -3.12
CA ASN A 86 14.51 5.80 -3.21
C ASN A 86 14.14 6.60 -1.97
N TYR A 87 13.89 7.90 -2.14
CA TYR A 87 13.59 8.83 -1.06
C TYR A 87 12.19 9.43 -1.20
N ALA A 88 11.30 9.14 -0.26
CA ALA A 88 9.99 9.80 -0.18
C ALA A 88 10.10 11.10 0.63
N PRO A 89 9.71 12.27 0.10
CA PRO A 89 9.82 13.54 0.81
C PRO A 89 8.78 13.67 1.91
N ILE A 90 9.20 14.21 3.07
CA ILE A 90 8.34 14.46 4.22
C ILE A 90 7.88 15.93 4.22
N ILE A 91 6.57 16.12 4.10
CA ILE A 91 5.88 17.41 4.13
C ILE A 91 5.24 17.59 5.51
N ARG A 92 5.58 18.66 6.22
CA ARG A 92 5.05 18.94 7.57
C ARG A 92 3.79 19.77 7.46
N LEU A 93 2.66 19.21 7.88
CA LEU A 93 1.37 19.88 7.80
C LEU A 93 1.05 20.61 9.11
N LYS A 94 0.52 21.84 9.00
CA LYS A 94 -0.09 22.55 10.14
C LYS A 94 -1.47 21.97 10.47
N SER A 95 -2.21 21.54 9.44
CA SER A 95 -3.54 20.94 9.54
C SER A 95 -3.77 19.99 8.36
N LEU A 96 -4.66 19.01 8.54
CA LEU A 96 -5.08 18.13 7.45
C LEU A 96 -6.00 18.88 6.46
N PRO A 97 -5.95 18.53 5.16
CA PRO A 97 -6.82 19.14 4.14
C PRO A 97 -8.28 18.69 4.25
N TYR A 98 -8.54 17.51 4.83
CA TYR A 98 -9.87 16.93 4.96
C TYR A 98 -10.18 16.58 6.42
N PRO A 99 -11.46 16.59 6.82
CA PRO A 99 -11.85 16.16 8.15
C PRO A 99 -11.60 14.66 8.32
N GLN A 100 -11.04 14.30 9.47
CA GLN A 100 -10.93 12.90 9.88
C GLN A 100 -12.33 12.36 10.18
N LYS A 101 -12.74 11.29 9.48
CA LYS A 101 -13.96 10.57 9.84
C LYS A 101 -13.65 9.31 10.62
N THR A 102 -14.42 9.10 11.69
CA THR A 102 -14.43 7.86 12.48
C THR A 102 -15.58 6.94 12.08
N THR A 103 -16.63 7.49 11.49
CA THR A 103 -17.80 6.75 11.03
C THR A 103 -17.77 6.65 9.52
N MET A 104 -17.79 5.41 9.03
CA MET A 104 -17.72 5.10 7.61
C MET A 104 -19.12 4.80 7.09
N LYS A 105 -19.49 5.39 5.96
CA LYS A 105 -20.76 5.09 5.28
C LYS A 105 -20.58 3.86 4.39
N ASP A 106 -21.66 3.16 4.09
CA ASP A 106 -21.57 1.98 3.20
C ASP A 106 -21.03 2.35 1.82
N LYS A 107 -21.40 3.53 1.29
CA LYS A 107 -20.88 4.05 0.02
C LYS A 107 -19.38 4.37 0.03
N ASP A 108 -18.76 4.48 1.20
CA ASP A 108 -17.32 4.76 1.33
C ASP A 108 -16.51 3.44 1.41
N LYS A 109 -17.19 2.28 1.46
CA LYS A 109 -16.55 0.97 1.44
C LYS A 109 -16.20 0.59 0.02
N LEU A 110 -15.07 -0.08 -0.12
CA LEU A 110 -14.69 -0.78 -1.34
C LEU A 110 -15.62 -1.97 -1.56
N GLN A 111 -16.00 -2.20 -2.81
CA GLN A 111 -16.72 -3.40 -3.22
C GLN A 111 -15.76 -4.60 -3.18
N PRO A 112 -15.96 -5.60 -2.28
CA PRO A 112 -15.06 -6.74 -2.21
C PRO A 112 -15.32 -7.70 -3.38
N ILE A 113 -14.25 -8.14 -4.04
CA ILE A 113 -14.28 -9.12 -5.13
C ILE A 113 -13.27 -10.21 -4.80
N GLU A 114 -13.74 -11.44 -4.60
CA GLU A 114 -12.86 -12.57 -4.33
C GLU A 114 -12.22 -13.06 -5.64
N ILE A 115 -10.90 -13.22 -5.62
CA ILE A 115 -10.07 -13.66 -6.75
C ILE A 115 -9.61 -15.09 -6.49
N GLU A 116 -9.63 -15.91 -7.53
CA GLU A 116 -9.37 -17.35 -7.45
C GLU A 116 -7.94 -17.70 -7.01
N ASP A 117 -6.94 -16.97 -7.51
CA ASP A 117 -5.54 -17.29 -7.27
C ASP A 117 -4.60 -16.07 -7.27
N LEU A 118 -3.39 -16.24 -6.71
CA LEU A 118 -2.39 -15.17 -6.62
C LEU A 118 -1.91 -14.67 -7.99
N GLY A 119 -1.87 -15.52 -9.01
CA GLY A 119 -1.47 -15.15 -10.37
C GLY A 119 -2.51 -14.26 -11.03
N SER A 120 -3.79 -14.54 -10.81
CA SER A 120 -4.91 -13.68 -11.22
C SER A 120 -4.87 -12.34 -10.48
N LEU A 121 -4.64 -12.33 -9.16
CA LEU A 121 -4.47 -11.10 -8.39
C LEU A 121 -3.27 -10.26 -8.87
N ALA A 122 -2.14 -10.91 -9.17
CA ALA A 122 -0.94 -10.24 -9.68
C ALA A 122 -1.16 -9.63 -11.07
N ARG A 123 -1.98 -10.25 -11.92
CA ARG A 123 -2.32 -9.71 -13.25
C ARG A 123 -3.18 -8.44 -13.18
N LEU A 124 -3.96 -8.25 -12.12
CA LEU A 124 -4.75 -7.01 -11.93
C LEU A 124 -3.89 -5.77 -11.71
N THR A 125 -2.60 -5.90 -11.36
CA THR A 125 -1.71 -4.74 -11.23
C THR A 125 -1.21 -4.21 -12.58
N TYR A 126 -1.50 -4.91 -13.69
CA TYR A 126 -1.27 -4.41 -15.04
C TYR A 126 -2.45 -3.54 -15.46
N ASP A 127 -2.16 -2.28 -15.76
CA ASP A 127 -3.12 -1.32 -16.26
C ASP A 127 -2.88 -1.10 -17.77
N PRO A 128 -3.79 -1.54 -18.65
CA PRO A 128 -3.62 -1.35 -20.10
C PRO A 128 -3.80 0.10 -20.54
N GLU A 129 -4.46 0.94 -19.75
CA GLU A 129 -4.70 2.36 -20.06
C GLU A 129 -3.50 3.22 -19.66
N PHE A 130 -2.84 2.87 -18.56
CA PHE A 130 -1.66 3.56 -18.02
C PHE A 130 -0.49 2.59 -17.73
N PRO A 131 0.06 1.91 -18.74
CA PRO A 131 1.08 0.89 -18.55
C PRO A 131 2.39 1.43 -17.93
N GLU A 132 2.66 2.72 -18.06
CA GLU A 132 3.82 3.41 -17.49
C GLU A 132 3.66 3.79 -16.00
N ALA A 133 2.44 3.77 -15.45
CA ALA A 133 2.17 4.19 -14.08
C ALA A 133 1.45 3.13 -13.22
N PRO A 134 1.88 1.85 -13.25
CA PRO A 134 1.15 0.80 -12.57
C PRO A 134 1.20 0.98 -11.05
N ASN A 135 0.06 0.83 -10.38
CA ASN A 135 0.04 0.66 -8.94
C ASN A 135 0.32 -0.81 -8.61
N LEU A 136 1.52 -1.09 -8.11
CA LEU A 136 1.97 -2.47 -7.86
C LEU A 136 1.66 -2.95 -6.43
N THR A 137 0.97 -2.14 -5.63
CA THR A 137 0.89 -2.32 -4.17
C THR A 137 -0.21 -3.31 -3.78
N LEU A 138 0.18 -4.46 -3.23
CA LEU A 138 -0.75 -5.38 -2.57
C LEU A 138 -0.88 -5.02 -1.09
N TYR A 139 -2.08 -5.15 -0.53
CA TYR A 139 -2.36 -4.95 0.90
C TYR A 139 -2.67 -6.29 1.55
N SER A 140 -2.11 -6.54 2.73
CA SER A 140 -2.35 -7.79 3.46
C SER A 140 -2.60 -7.55 4.94
N PHE A 141 -3.56 -8.26 5.52
CA PHE A 141 -3.96 -8.07 6.91
C PHE A 141 -4.61 -9.32 7.50
N PRO A 142 -4.60 -9.50 8.84
CA PRO A 142 -5.30 -10.59 9.48
C PRO A 142 -6.82 -10.39 9.38
N HIS A 143 -7.55 -11.46 9.06
CA HIS A 143 -9.02 -11.47 9.03
C HIS A 143 -9.53 -12.81 9.57
N LYS A 144 -10.22 -12.75 10.72
CA LYS A 144 -10.69 -13.94 11.45
C LYS A 144 -9.51 -14.88 11.77
N LYS A 145 -9.53 -16.13 11.28
CA LYS A 145 -8.46 -17.13 11.47
C LYS A 145 -7.43 -17.14 10.33
N ASN A 146 -7.67 -16.36 9.28
CA ASN A 146 -6.91 -16.36 8.04
C ASN A 146 -6.24 -14.99 7.84
N TRP A 147 -5.53 -14.88 6.73
CA TRP A 147 -5.01 -13.62 6.21
C TRP A 147 -5.70 -13.28 4.91
N ILE A 148 -5.83 -12.00 4.62
CA ILE A 148 -6.25 -11.51 3.31
C ILE A 148 -5.05 -10.89 2.63
N ILE A 149 -4.97 -11.06 1.31
CA ILE A 149 -4.14 -10.23 0.43
C ILE A 149 -5.01 -9.69 -0.68
N GLY A 150 -4.84 -8.43 -1.05
CA GLY A 150 -5.66 -7.85 -2.10
C GLY A 150 -5.09 -6.59 -2.72
N TYR A 151 -5.77 -6.13 -3.75
CA TYR A 151 -5.41 -5.02 -4.60
C TYR A 151 -6.62 -4.12 -4.82
N VAL A 152 -6.41 -2.80 -4.78
CA VAL A 152 -7.48 -1.81 -4.99
C VAL A 152 -7.51 -1.43 -6.46
N THR A 153 -8.68 -1.52 -7.07
CA THR A 153 -8.95 -1.03 -8.44
C THR A 153 -10.10 -0.05 -8.43
N THR A 154 -10.17 0.78 -9.45
CA THR A 154 -11.29 1.68 -9.69
C THR A 154 -11.90 1.32 -11.04
N ILE A 155 -13.22 1.19 -11.09
CA ILE A 155 -13.97 0.95 -12.32
C ILE A 155 -14.75 2.22 -12.63
N GLU A 156 -14.43 2.83 -13.78
CA GLU A 156 -15.13 4.01 -14.28
C GLU A 156 -16.39 3.58 -15.05
N LEU A 157 -17.56 3.82 -14.45
CA LEU A 157 -18.89 3.65 -15.07
C LEU A 157 -19.62 5.01 -15.03
N GLU A 158 -20.96 5.01 -15.12
CA GLU A 158 -21.76 6.22 -14.83
C GLU A 158 -21.55 6.72 -13.39
N GLU A 159 -21.39 5.79 -12.45
CA GLU A 159 -20.89 6.04 -11.10
C GLU A 159 -19.58 5.26 -10.92
N THR A 160 -18.50 5.94 -10.50
CA THR A 160 -17.21 5.29 -10.24
C THR A 160 -17.31 4.33 -9.06
N VAL A 161 -16.83 3.10 -9.23
CA VAL A 161 -16.84 2.06 -8.18
C VAL A 161 -15.40 1.68 -7.82
N ASP A 162 -15.03 1.85 -6.56
CA ASP A 162 -13.77 1.35 -6.03
C ASP A 162 -13.93 -0.08 -5.48
N CYS A 163 -13.05 -0.98 -5.91
CA CYS A 163 -13.10 -2.40 -5.56
C CYS A 163 -11.88 -2.81 -4.73
N PHE A 164 -12.07 -3.79 -3.86
CA PHE A 164 -10.99 -4.51 -3.20
C PHE A 164 -10.98 -5.96 -3.70
N ASN A 165 -10.09 -6.25 -4.64
CA ASN A 165 -9.90 -7.56 -5.23
C ASN A 165 -8.99 -8.37 -4.30
N TYR A 166 -9.47 -9.48 -3.75
CA TYR A 166 -8.79 -10.13 -2.62
C TYR A 166 -8.78 -11.65 -2.71
N LEU A 167 -7.83 -12.25 -2.00
CA LEU A 167 -7.70 -13.69 -1.83
C LEU A 167 -7.46 -14.01 -0.34
N ILE A 168 -7.97 -15.17 0.09
CA ILE A 168 -7.79 -15.69 1.44
C ILE A 168 -6.52 -16.55 1.49
N LEU A 169 -5.63 -16.23 2.42
CA LEU A 169 -4.40 -16.96 2.71
C LEU A 169 -4.53 -17.68 4.06
N ASP A 170 -4.06 -18.92 4.13
CA ASP A 170 -4.00 -19.67 5.40
C ASP A 170 -3.02 -19.04 6.41
N LYS A 171 -2.00 -18.32 5.91
CA LYS A 171 -0.92 -17.75 6.71
C LYS A 171 -0.54 -16.37 6.20
N ALA A 172 0.04 -15.57 7.09
CA ALA A 172 0.61 -14.28 6.74
C ALA A 172 1.68 -14.42 5.64
N PRO A 173 1.74 -13.49 4.66
CA PRO A 173 2.89 -13.39 3.76
C PRO A 173 4.19 -13.30 4.56
N THR A 174 5.14 -14.19 4.31
CA THR A 174 6.40 -14.23 5.08
C THR A 174 7.47 -13.31 4.52
N LYS A 175 7.31 -12.85 3.28
CA LYS A 175 8.27 -12.01 2.55
C LYS A 175 7.63 -10.70 2.07
N PRO A 176 8.44 -9.65 1.86
CA PRO A 176 7.96 -8.30 1.55
C PRO A 176 7.42 -8.10 0.13
N PHE A 177 7.70 -9.03 -0.78
CA PHE A 177 7.26 -8.93 -2.17
C PHE A 177 6.62 -10.22 -2.66
N LEU A 178 5.73 -10.09 -3.64
CA LEU A 178 5.27 -11.18 -4.48
C LEU A 178 6.05 -11.13 -5.80
N LYS A 179 6.90 -12.13 -6.04
CA LYS A 179 7.56 -12.32 -7.33
C LYS A 179 6.54 -12.89 -8.31
N TYR A 180 6.30 -12.16 -9.39
CA TYR A 180 5.39 -12.60 -10.44
C TYR A 180 6.17 -13.00 -11.68
N ALA A 181 5.78 -14.10 -12.31
CA ALA A 181 6.52 -14.75 -13.38
C ALA A 181 5.64 -15.01 -14.60
N GLY A 182 4.86 -14.00 -15.01
CA GLY A 182 3.85 -14.11 -16.06
C GLY A 182 4.34 -14.70 -17.38
N HIS A 183 5.61 -14.51 -17.72
CA HIS A 183 6.23 -15.06 -18.94
C HIS A 183 6.50 -16.58 -18.89
N SER A 184 6.47 -17.19 -17.70
CA SER A 184 6.86 -18.60 -17.49
C SER A 184 5.69 -19.52 -17.12
N GLY A 185 4.49 -18.96 -16.93
CA GLY A 185 3.31 -19.70 -16.46
C GLY A 185 3.44 -20.26 -15.04
N THR A 186 4.49 -19.88 -14.29
CA THR A 186 4.68 -20.33 -12.91
C THR A 186 3.86 -19.48 -11.92
N SER A 187 3.36 -20.12 -10.87
CA SER A 187 2.61 -19.45 -9.82
C SER A 187 3.47 -18.40 -9.10
N PRO A 188 2.89 -17.26 -8.70
CA PRO A 188 3.64 -16.25 -7.95
C PRO A 188 4.13 -16.78 -6.60
N GLU A 189 5.29 -16.31 -6.17
CA GLU A 189 5.91 -16.73 -4.90
C GLU A 189 6.31 -15.51 -4.07
N PHE A 190 6.15 -15.61 -2.74
CA PHE A 190 6.62 -14.57 -1.84
C PHE A 190 8.15 -14.59 -1.76
N SER A 191 8.80 -13.46 -2.02
CA SER A 191 10.26 -13.34 -2.10
C SER A 191 10.78 -12.07 -1.44
N ASP A 192 11.99 -12.14 -0.88
CA ASP A 192 12.82 -10.99 -0.52
C ASP A 192 14.01 -10.84 -1.48
N LYS A 193 14.24 -11.78 -2.39
CA LYS A 193 15.36 -11.80 -3.34
C LYS A 193 14.91 -11.36 -4.72
N PHE A 194 15.60 -10.37 -5.27
CA PHE A 194 15.38 -9.92 -6.63
C PHE A 194 16.25 -10.70 -7.61
N GLN A 195 15.58 -11.23 -8.62
CA GLN A 195 16.15 -11.89 -9.78
C GLN A 195 15.82 -11.03 -11.00
N HIS A 196 16.80 -10.82 -11.87
CA HIS A 196 16.61 -10.10 -13.12
C HIS A 196 15.53 -10.76 -13.97
N GLY A 197 14.72 -9.93 -14.66
CA GLY A 197 13.66 -10.40 -15.57
C GLY A 197 12.31 -10.72 -14.91
N TYR A 198 12.17 -10.53 -13.60
CA TYR A 198 10.89 -10.73 -12.89
C TYR A 198 10.33 -9.41 -12.34
N PRO A 199 9.01 -9.15 -12.50
CA PRO A 199 8.32 -8.13 -11.71
C PRO A 199 8.12 -8.57 -10.26
N TYR A 200 8.14 -7.59 -9.36
CA TYR A 200 7.92 -7.78 -7.92
C TYR A 200 6.86 -6.80 -7.44
N LEU A 201 5.82 -7.32 -6.80
CA LEU A 201 4.73 -6.53 -6.24
C LEU A 201 5.01 -6.30 -4.75
N PRO A 202 5.13 -5.05 -4.27
CA PRO A 202 5.24 -4.76 -2.85
C PRO A 202 4.01 -5.24 -2.08
N VAL A 203 4.22 -5.97 -0.97
CA VAL A 203 3.14 -6.43 -0.09
C VAL A 203 3.15 -5.59 1.18
N ILE A 204 2.15 -4.75 1.40
CA ILE A 204 2.06 -3.86 2.56
C ILE A 204 1.19 -4.50 3.63
N LYS A 205 1.78 -4.85 4.77
CA LYS A 205 1.02 -5.40 5.88
C LYS A 205 0.31 -4.29 6.66
N LEU A 206 -0.97 -4.47 6.91
CA LEU A 206 -1.76 -3.61 7.79
C LEU A 206 -1.78 -4.22 9.19
N GLN A 207 -1.87 -3.37 10.21
CA GLN A 207 -1.89 -3.79 11.61
C GLN A 207 -3.10 -4.67 11.91
N GLU A 208 -4.24 -4.34 11.31
CA GLU A 208 -5.54 -4.99 11.51
C GLU A 208 -6.41 -4.84 10.26
N SER A 209 -7.47 -5.66 10.16
CA SER A 209 -8.52 -5.49 9.16
C SER A 209 -9.24 -4.16 9.37
N HIS A 210 -9.55 -3.46 8.28
CA HIS A 210 -10.28 -2.19 8.32
C HIS A 210 -11.64 -2.34 7.61
N PRO A 211 -12.72 -1.79 8.18
CA PRO A 211 -14.06 -1.89 7.58
C PRO A 211 -14.17 -1.42 6.12
N ILE A 212 -13.27 -0.52 5.68
CA ILE A 212 -13.26 0.02 4.30
C ILE A 212 -13.15 -1.08 3.23
N PHE A 213 -12.56 -2.22 3.57
CA PHE A 213 -12.41 -3.32 2.61
C PHE A 213 -13.72 -4.09 2.34
N GLY A 214 -14.83 -3.72 2.99
CA GLY A 214 -16.14 -4.32 2.74
C GLY A 214 -16.30 -5.78 3.19
N LEU A 215 -15.27 -6.35 3.82
CA LEU A 215 -15.26 -7.75 4.27
C LEU A 215 -16.08 -7.95 5.56
N LYS A 216 -16.86 -9.03 5.59
CA LYS A 216 -17.63 -9.48 6.77
C LYS A 216 -16.84 -10.46 7.63
#